data_AF-X5V905-F1
#
_entry.id   AF-X5V905-F1
#
_cell.length_a   1.000
_cell.length_b   1.000
_cell.length_c   1.000
_cell.angle_alpha   90.00
_cell.angle_beta   90.00
_cell.angle_gamma   90.00
#
_symmetry.space_group_name_H-M   'P 1'
#
loop_
_entity.id
_entity.type
_entity.pdbx_description
1 polymer ?
#
loop_
_entity_poly.entity_id
_entity_poly.type
_entity_poly.pdbx_seq_one_letter_code
_entity_poly.pdbx_strand_id
1 'polypeptide(L)'
;MGFYVRKSISAGPFRFNFSSGGVGASVGVKGLRIGTGPRGHYIHAGVGGLYYRGTLGKASAKKVVQLSQTPSAPQPRPQSSRPEYVSDGVVMREIESRDVVEMRDETFANVLDEINARQSQTRLSVALAVLFGIAGFLVGTKLGGAAPVLGICAFVPGMLIGKWFDSYRRVSVLYYDLEKDAEAAYGRLVGAFETLTGCAGRWHVAAGGKIENLTAWKRNAGASMLVDKKPTTLTSSLPKVVRSNVTPPSIHVGRQVLFFMPDLVLVKDGNRYGAVGYADLQTQFAPSNFIETGKVPSDAEIVSYTWAHPNKNGGPDKRFKDNRQIPVCRYEALRFSSPSGLNELVEFSKTNVSQPFCQALSALAQLHRSSDRQFITLRTLGSDGWGWAQSVSPGQQTPSHGIPSLSRSNLLPHEQLARYQRASSQDEICVHKRRGWHE
;
A
#
# COMPACT_ATOMS: atom_id res chain seq x y z
N MET A 1 0.26 -18.72 -3.51
CA MET A 1 0.04 -19.01 -2.08
C MET A 1 -0.94 -17.98 -1.51
N GLY A 2 -2.16 -18.39 -1.17
CA GLY A 2 -3.14 -17.49 -0.57
C GLY A 2 -2.64 -16.81 0.71
N PHE A 3 -3.20 -15.64 1.05
CA PHE A 3 -2.92 -15.04 2.35
C PHE A 3 -3.66 -15.80 3.46
N TYR A 4 -3.14 -15.74 4.67
CA TYR A 4 -3.76 -16.35 5.84
C TYR A 4 -3.97 -15.29 6.90
N VAL A 5 -5.16 -15.31 7.52
CA VAL A 5 -5.47 -14.48 8.68
C VAL A 5 -5.06 -15.25 9.94
N ARG A 6 -4.08 -14.71 10.66
CA ARG A 6 -3.58 -15.34 11.90
C ARG A 6 -4.64 -15.26 12.99
N LYS A 7 -4.93 -16.41 13.62
CA LYS A 7 -5.82 -16.52 14.80
C LYS A 7 -5.21 -15.95 16.09
N SER A 8 -3.92 -15.63 16.11
CA SER A 8 -3.32 -14.92 17.25
C SER A 8 -2.10 -14.10 16.83
N ILE A 9 -1.91 -12.94 17.46
CA ILE A 9 -0.71 -12.09 17.32
C ILE A 9 -0.10 -11.88 18.70
N SER A 10 1.23 -11.80 18.77
CA SER A 10 1.93 -11.38 19.99
C SER A 10 2.62 -10.03 19.77
N ALA A 11 2.51 -9.14 20.74
CA ALA A 11 3.22 -7.87 20.82
C ALA A 11 3.84 -7.76 22.22
N GLY A 12 5.12 -8.14 22.34
CA GLY A 12 5.80 -8.23 23.64
C GLY A 12 5.15 -9.26 24.58
N PRO A 13 4.86 -8.92 25.86
CA PRO A 13 4.21 -9.84 26.81
C PRO A 13 2.71 -10.04 26.55
N PHE A 14 2.15 -9.31 25.59
CA PHE A 14 0.74 -9.38 25.22
C PHE A 14 0.54 -10.36 24.08
N ARG A 15 -0.38 -11.32 24.25
CA ARG A 15 -0.89 -12.19 23.20
C ARG A 15 -2.37 -11.92 22.99
N PHE A 16 -2.72 -11.58 21.76
CA PHE A 16 -4.08 -11.39 21.30
C PHE A 16 -4.54 -12.67 20.59
N ASN A 17 -5.62 -13.30 21.06
CA ASN A 17 -6.24 -14.47 20.43
C ASN A 17 -7.59 -14.07 19.83
N PHE A 18 -7.88 -14.61 18.67
CA PHE A 18 -9.06 -14.28 17.88
C PHE A 18 -9.97 -15.50 17.73
N SER A 19 -11.26 -15.27 17.93
CA SER A 19 -12.33 -16.23 17.73
C SER A 19 -13.55 -15.51 17.13
N SER A 20 -14.47 -16.25 16.53
CA SER A 20 -15.73 -15.70 15.99
C SER A 20 -16.60 -14.97 17.02
N GLY A 21 -16.30 -15.10 18.32
CA GLY A 21 -16.99 -14.41 19.41
C GLY A 21 -16.31 -13.13 19.92
N GLY A 22 -15.21 -12.68 19.31
CA GLY A 22 -14.50 -11.43 19.66
C GLY A 22 -13.02 -11.58 20.02
N VAL A 23 -12.37 -10.46 20.35
CA VAL A 23 -10.92 -10.35 20.63
C VAL A 23 -10.62 -10.62 22.11
N GLY A 24 -9.70 -11.55 22.39
CA GLY A 24 -9.14 -11.76 23.73
C GLY A 24 -7.69 -11.27 23.81
N ALA A 25 -7.38 -10.40 24.76
CA ALA A 25 -6.01 -9.98 25.06
C ALA A 25 -5.51 -10.72 26.30
N SER A 26 -4.27 -11.19 26.31
CA SER A 26 -3.66 -11.82 27.47
C SER A 26 -2.26 -11.28 27.70
N VAL A 27 -1.91 -11.01 28.95
CA VAL A 27 -0.58 -10.62 29.41
C VAL A 27 -0.03 -11.76 30.24
N GLY A 28 1.19 -12.22 29.98
CA GLY A 28 1.83 -13.11 30.94
C GLY A 28 3.05 -13.86 30.48
N VAL A 29 3.75 -14.43 31.45
CA VAL A 29 4.92 -15.30 31.28
C VAL A 29 4.51 -16.78 31.32
N LYS A 30 5.42 -17.69 30.98
CA LYS A 30 5.17 -19.14 31.07
C LYS A 30 4.89 -19.48 32.55
N GLY A 31 3.64 -19.82 32.86
CA GLY A 31 3.18 -20.20 34.21
C GLY A 31 2.26 -19.20 34.92
N LEU A 32 2.15 -17.95 34.44
CA LEU A 32 1.21 -16.96 34.96
C LEU A 32 0.74 -16.02 33.84
N ARG A 33 -0.56 -16.07 33.53
CA ARG A 33 -1.20 -15.23 32.50
C ARG A 33 -2.49 -14.62 33.04
N ILE A 34 -2.71 -13.36 32.71
CA ILE A 34 -3.92 -12.61 33.03
C ILE A 34 -4.48 -12.14 31.69
N GLY A 35 -5.70 -12.55 31.36
CA GLY A 35 -6.32 -12.19 30.10
C GLY A 35 -7.73 -11.64 30.25
N THR A 36 -8.13 -10.88 29.25
CA THR A 36 -9.45 -10.30 29.06
C THR A 36 -9.98 -10.82 27.73
N GLY A 37 -11.23 -11.25 27.65
CA GLY A 37 -11.82 -11.71 26.39
C GLY A 37 -13.34 -11.64 26.41
N PRO A 38 -14.01 -12.07 25.32
CA PRO A 38 -15.46 -11.90 25.15
C PRO A 38 -16.30 -12.60 26.22
N ARG A 39 -15.72 -13.55 26.95
CA ARG A 39 -16.34 -14.32 28.03
C ARG A 39 -15.88 -13.89 29.43
N GLY A 40 -15.20 -12.76 29.56
CA GLY A 40 -14.75 -12.19 30.84
C GLY A 40 -13.23 -12.22 31.04
N HIS A 41 -12.82 -11.72 32.20
CA HIS A 41 -11.42 -11.72 32.65
C HIS A 41 -11.07 -13.10 33.22
N TYR A 42 -9.88 -13.61 32.89
CA TYR A 42 -9.38 -14.88 33.39
C TYR A 42 -7.94 -14.74 33.88
N ILE A 43 -7.66 -15.40 35.00
CA ILE A 43 -6.30 -15.58 35.49
C ILE A 43 -5.96 -17.06 35.32
N HIS A 44 -4.84 -17.33 34.68
CA HIS A 44 -4.27 -18.65 34.47
C HIS A 44 -2.93 -18.71 35.19
N ALA A 45 -2.90 -19.28 36.39
CA ALA A 45 -1.69 -19.53 37.16
C ALA A 45 -1.45 -21.06 37.25
N GLY A 46 -0.25 -21.52 36.92
CA GLY A 46 0.12 -22.94 37.01
C GLY A 46 1.57 -23.23 36.65
N VAL A 47 2.26 -23.96 37.53
CA VAL A 47 3.60 -24.52 37.33
C VAL A 47 3.51 -26.01 37.66
N GLY A 48 3.99 -26.90 36.79
CA GLY A 48 4.12 -28.33 37.11
C GLY A 48 2.83 -29.17 37.11
N GLY A 49 1.79 -28.80 36.36
CA GLY A 49 0.59 -29.65 36.16
C GLY A 49 -0.61 -29.39 37.08
N LEU A 50 -0.53 -28.39 37.97
CA LEU A 50 -1.66 -27.90 38.77
C LEU A 50 -2.20 -26.59 38.18
N TYR A 51 -3.51 -26.52 37.94
CA TYR A 51 -4.16 -25.39 37.26
C TYR A 51 -5.22 -24.74 38.17
N TYR A 52 -5.09 -23.43 38.41
CA TYR A 52 -6.13 -22.63 39.04
C TYR A 52 -6.81 -21.73 38.00
N ARG A 53 -8.13 -21.82 37.86
CA ARG A 53 -8.98 -21.00 36.97
C ARG A 53 -10.00 -20.25 37.82
N GLY A 54 -9.81 -18.95 37.96
CA GLY A 54 -10.77 -18.04 38.60
C GLY A 54 -11.31 -17.00 37.64
N THR A 55 -12.63 -16.79 37.65
CA THR A 55 -13.32 -15.70 36.94
C THR A 55 -13.64 -14.59 37.95
N LEU A 56 -13.20 -13.35 37.69
CA LEU A 56 -13.55 -12.20 38.53
C LEU A 56 -14.74 -11.44 37.93
N GLY A 57 -15.70 -11.10 38.78
CA GLY A 57 -16.95 -10.39 38.45
C GLY A 57 -16.75 -8.89 38.12
N LYS A 58 -17.78 -8.34 37.48
CA LYS A 58 -17.85 -7.04 36.79
C LYS A 58 -17.59 -5.81 37.68
N ALA A 59 -16.89 -4.82 37.13
CA ALA A 59 -16.98 -3.42 37.54
C ALA A 59 -17.03 -2.51 36.30
N SER A 60 -18.00 -1.58 36.31
CA SER A 60 -18.37 -0.69 35.21
C SER A 60 -17.39 0.48 34.97
N ALA A 61 -17.33 0.86 33.70
CA ALA A 61 -17.17 2.21 33.12
C ALA A 61 -16.23 3.24 33.78
N LYS A 62 -15.24 3.71 33.00
CA LYS A 62 -14.89 5.14 32.98
C LYS A 62 -14.48 5.60 31.58
N LYS A 63 -15.34 6.46 31.04
CA LYS A 63 -15.17 7.31 29.85
C LYS A 63 -14.06 8.32 30.15
N VAL A 64 -12.94 8.26 29.41
CA VAL A 64 -11.95 9.34 29.40
C VAL A 64 -12.19 10.15 28.14
N VAL A 65 -12.77 11.33 28.34
CA VAL A 65 -12.81 12.43 27.38
C VAL A 65 -11.41 13.02 27.35
N GLN A 66 -10.76 13.04 26.19
CA GLN A 66 -9.47 13.71 26.02
C GLN A 66 -9.69 14.95 25.13
N LEU A 67 -9.38 16.10 25.72
CA LEU A 67 -9.56 17.44 25.18
C LEU A 67 -8.88 17.62 23.83
N SER A 68 -9.60 18.26 22.92
CA SER A 68 -9.14 18.79 21.64
C SER A 68 -7.94 19.74 21.82
N GLN A 69 -6.86 19.48 21.09
CA GLN A 69 -5.81 20.46 20.83
C GLN A 69 -5.89 20.87 19.36
N THR A 70 -6.06 22.17 19.14
CA THR A 70 -6.16 22.83 17.84
C THR A 70 -4.84 22.72 17.07
N PRO A 71 -4.81 22.26 15.80
CA PRO A 71 -3.62 22.35 14.98
C PRO A 71 -3.41 23.80 14.48
N SER A 72 -2.20 24.32 14.69
CA SER A 72 -1.75 25.59 14.10
C SER A 72 -1.58 25.45 12.58
N ALA A 73 -1.96 26.49 11.85
CA ALA A 73 -1.95 26.55 10.38
C ALA A 73 -0.56 26.26 9.76
N PRO A 74 -0.46 25.51 8.64
CA PRO A 74 0.80 25.31 7.94
C PRO A 74 1.20 26.57 7.16
N GLN A 75 2.42 27.05 7.40
CA GLN A 75 3.08 28.02 6.51
C GLN A 75 3.52 27.31 5.22
N PRO A 76 3.34 27.92 4.03
CA PRO A 76 3.78 27.35 2.77
C PRO A 76 5.31 27.39 2.67
N ARG A 77 5.96 26.22 2.67
CA ARG A 77 7.36 26.09 2.23
C ARG A 77 7.42 26.03 0.71
N PRO A 78 8.48 26.59 0.10
CA PRO A 78 8.63 26.64 -1.35
C PRO A 78 8.66 25.23 -1.94
N GLN A 79 7.87 25.04 -3.00
CA GLN A 79 7.87 23.83 -3.82
C GLN A 79 9.29 23.56 -4.30
N SER A 80 9.92 22.51 -3.76
CA SER A 80 11.23 22.05 -4.22
C SER A 80 11.11 21.64 -5.68
N SER A 81 11.80 22.35 -6.57
CA SER A 81 12.07 21.89 -7.93
C SER A 81 12.66 20.49 -7.86
N ARG A 82 12.06 19.55 -8.60
CA ARG A 82 12.57 18.17 -8.69
C ARG A 82 14.04 18.23 -9.11
N PRO A 83 14.95 17.46 -8.48
CA PRO A 83 16.34 17.47 -8.89
C PRO A 83 16.44 16.93 -10.32
N GLU A 84 16.88 17.79 -11.23
CA GLU A 84 17.28 17.40 -12.58
C GLU A 84 18.79 17.15 -12.57
N TYR A 85 19.23 16.03 -13.13
CA TYR A 85 20.64 15.75 -13.33
C TYR A 85 20.91 15.32 -14.78
N VAL A 86 22.13 15.50 -15.25
CA VAL A 86 22.49 15.15 -16.63
C VAL A 86 23.23 13.81 -16.63
N SER A 87 22.74 12.86 -17.42
CA SER A 87 23.40 11.57 -17.69
C SER A 87 23.54 11.39 -19.18
N ASP A 88 24.75 11.10 -19.68
CA ASP A 88 25.03 10.92 -21.11
C ASP A 88 24.52 12.05 -22.03
N GLY A 89 24.48 13.28 -21.51
CA GLY A 89 23.98 14.45 -22.23
C GLY A 89 22.44 14.51 -22.35
N VAL A 90 21.73 13.76 -21.52
CA VAL A 90 20.27 13.72 -21.38
C VAL A 90 19.88 14.27 -20.01
N VAL A 91 18.90 15.18 -19.99
CA VAL A 91 18.34 15.70 -18.73
C VAL A 91 17.40 14.65 -18.13
N MET A 92 17.80 14.09 -17.00
CA MET A 92 17.07 13.09 -16.25
C MET A 92 16.21 13.77 -15.20
N ARG A 93 14.92 13.42 -15.19
CA ARG A 93 13.95 13.86 -14.18
C ARG A 93 13.65 12.72 -13.23
N GLU A 94 13.82 12.98 -11.94
CA GLU A 94 13.51 12.01 -10.90
C GLU A 94 11.99 11.75 -10.85
N ILE A 95 11.64 10.46 -10.83
CA ILE A 95 10.29 9.93 -10.67
C ILE A 95 10.22 9.38 -9.25
N GLU A 96 10.10 10.30 -8.29
CA GLU A 96 9.97 9.94 -6.87
C GLU A 96 8.72 10.60 -6.27
N SER A 97 8.15 9.92 -5.29
CA SER A 97 7.07 10.45 -4.46
C SER A 97 7.52 11.59 -3.56
N ARG A 98 6.57 12.48 -3.21
CA ARG A 98 6.78 13.59 -2.26
C ARG A 98 7.01 13.07 -0.82
N ASP A 99 7.22 13.99 0.12
CA ASP A 99 7.39 13.64 1.54
C ASP A 99 6.16 12.86 2.04
N VAL A 100 6.39 11.70 2.66
CA VAL A 100 5.34 10.83 3.18
C VAL A 100 4.48 11.50 4.26
N VAL A 101 4.96 12.59 4.87
CA VAL A 101 4.17 13.39 5.83
C VAL A 101 2.96 14.05 5.16
N GLU A 102 3.03 14.34 3.85
CA GLU A 102 1.91 14.89 3.07
C GLU A 102 0.92 13.79 2.63
N MET A 103 1.33 12.52 2.66
CA MET A 103 0.49 11.37 2.35
C MET A 103 -0.37 11.01 3.56
N ARG A 104 -1.41 11.80 3.80
CA ARG A 104 -2.33 11.65 4.93
C ARG A 104 -3.76 11.52 4.43
N ASP A 105 -4.39 10.43 4.80
CA ASP A 105 -5.84 10.23 4.71
C ASP A 105 -6.45 10.59 6.08
N GLU A 106 -7.49 11.42 6.08
CA GLU A 106 -8.16 11.90 7.30
C GLU A 106 -8.67 10.73 8.17
N THR A 107 -9.09 9.64 7.53
CA THR A 107 -9.61 8.44 8.20
C THR A 107 -8.54 7.72 9.02
N PHE A 108 -7.29 7.80 8.56
CA PHE A 108 -6.16 7.04 9.13
C PHE A 108 -5.13 7.92 9.85
N ALA A 109 -5.38 9.23 9.95
CA ALA A 109 -4.46 10.19 10.58
C ALA A 109 -4.07 9.76 12.02
N ASN A 110 -5.03 9.33 12.83
CA ASN A 110 -4.78 8.89 14.21
C ASN A 110 -3.88 7.64 14.27
N VAL A 111 -4.13 6.66 13.40
CA VAL A 111 -3.33 5.42 13.33
C VAL A 111 -1.92 5.74 12.85
N LEU A 112 -1.79 6.63 11.87
CA LEU A 112 -0.52 7.04 11.31
C LEU A 112 0.33 7.84 12.31
N ASP A 113 -0.30 8.73 13.08
CA ASP A 113 0.35 9.48 14.15
C ASP A 113 0.81 8.55 15.27
N GLU A 114 0.01 7.52 15.61
CA GLU A 114 0.45 6.47 16.54
C GLU A 114 1.69 5.74 15.99
N ILE A 115 1.65 5.26 14.73
CA ILE A 115 2.77 4.54 14.12
C ILE A 115 4.05 5.42 14.12
N ASN A 116 3.92 6.68 13.72
CA ASN A 116 5.03 7.63 13.68
C ASN A 116 5.58 7.94 15.09
N ALA A 117 4.70 8.13 16.07
CA ALA A 117 5.09 8.34 17.47
C ALA A 117 5.82 7.12 18.06
N ARG A 118 5.42 5.89 17.68
CA ARG A 118 6.06 4.64 18.11
C ARG A 118 7.41 4.41 17.42
N GLN A 119 7.52 4.80 16.15
CA GLN A 119 8.76 4.71 15.38
C GLN A 119 9.81 5.72 15.87
N SER A 120 9.41 6.93 16.27
CA SER A 120 10.31 8.00 16.73
C SER A 120 10.85 7.82 18.14
N GLN A 121 10.29 6.91 18.94
CA GLN A 121 10.83 6.61 20.28
C GLN A 121 12.31 6.21 20.18
N THR A 122 13.08 6.48 21.22
CA THR A 122 14.45 5.95 21.36
C THR A 122 14.37 4.46 21.74
N ARG A 123 15.40 3.68 21.38
CA ARG A 123 15.44 2.25 21.74
C ARG A 123 15.85 2.15 23.20
N LEU A 124 14.89 1.83 24.08
CA LEU A 124 15.14 1.64 25.50
C LEU A 124 16.15 0.51 25.73
N SER A 125 16.25 -0.46 24.81
CA SER A 125 17.30 -1.47 24.82
C SER A 125 18.70 -0.87 24.86
N VAL A 126 18.94 0.22 24.12
CA VAL A 126 20.26 0.88 24.09
C VAL A 126 20.44 1.71 25.34
N ALA A 127 19.44 2.49 25.73
CA ALA A 127 19.49 3.34 26.91
C ALA A 127 19.75 2.53 28.20
N LEU A 128 19.01 1.43 28.42
CA LEU A 128 19.18 0.58 29.60
C LEU A 128 20.47 -0.24 29.55
N ALA A 129 20.90 -0.72 28.38
CA ALA A 129 22.18 -1.40 28.26
C ALA A 129 23.35 -0.49 28.66
N VAL A 130 23.36 0.76 28.16
CA VAL A 130 24.37 1.75 28.51
C VAL A 130 24.31 2.11 29.99
N LEU A 131 23.11 2.36 30.54
CA LEU A 131 22.93 2.70 31.95
C LEU A 131 23.42 1.59 32.88
N PHE A 132 23.03 0.33 32.61
CA PHE A 132 23.48 -0.81 33.39
C PHE A 132 24.98 -1.07 33.21
N GLY A 133 25.50 -0.90 31.99
CA GLY A 133 26.93 -1.03 31.70
C GLY A 133 27.78 -0.02 32.49
N ILE A 134 27.36 1.25 32.52
CA ILE A 134 28.02 2.31 33.31
C ILE A 134 27.94 2.00 34.80
N ALA A 135 26.76 1.60 35.30
CA ALA A 135 26.58 1.24 36.71
C ALA A 135 27.48 0.06 37.11
N GLY A 136 27.51 -1.01 36.30
CA GLY A 136 28.38 -2.18 36.53
C GLY A 136 29.86 -1.82 36.48
N PHE A 137 30.26 -0.95 35.57
CA PHE A 137 31.64 -0.45 35.48
C PHE A 137 32.03 0.32 36.75
N LEU A 138 31.20 1.27 37.19
CA LEU A 138 31.45 2.06 38.41
C LEU A 138 31.55 1.17 39.66
N VAL A 139 30.69 0.17 39.80
CA VAL A 139 30.77 -0.80 40.91
C VAL A 139 32.08 -1.58 40.86
N GLY A 140 32.49 -2.04 39.66
CA GLY A 140 33.74 -2.78 39.53
C GLY A 140 35.01 -1.96 39.76
N THR A 141 34.98 -0.62 39.61
CA THR A 141 36.10 0.23 40.05
C THR A 141 36.30 0.23 41.57
N LYS A 142 35.23 0.01 42.34
CA LYS A 142 35.27 -0.09 43.81
C LYS A 142 35.68 -1.49 44.29
N LEU A 143 35.52 -2.52 43.46
CA LEU A 143 35.83 -3.93 43.75
C LEU A 143 37.20 -4.39 43.16
N GLY A 144 38.23 -3.53 43.24
CA GLY A 144 39.61 -3.98 42.99
C GLY A 144 39.95 -4.32 41.53
N GLY A 145 39.39 -3.60 40.55
CA GLY A 145 39.83 -3.69 39.14
C GLY A 145 38.97 -4.57 38.23
N ALA A 146 37.85 -5.12 38.73
CA ALA A 146 36.90 -5.91 37.94
C ALA A 146 35.93 -5.08 37.06
N ALA A 147 36.19 -3.77 36.89
CA ALA A 147 35.34 -2.82 36.17
C ALA A 147 34.87 -3.27 34.77
N PRO A 148 35.74 -3.74 33.84
CA PRO A 148 35.29 -4.14 32.51
C PRO A 148 34.40 -5.38 32.54
N VAL A 149 34.69 -6.35 33.42
CA VAL A 149 33.93 -7.60 33.53
C VAL A 149 32.52 -7.31 34.05
N LEU A 150 32.41 -6.55 35.15
CA LEU A 150 31.11 -6.21 35.74
C LEU A 150 30.27 -5.28 34.85
N GLY A 151 30.92 -4.38 34.09
CA GLY A 151 30.24 -3.57 33.08
C GLY A 151 29.59 -4.41 31.98
N ILE A 152 30.32 -5.38 31.42
CA ILE A 152 29.79 -6.29 30.38
C ILE A 152 28.68 -7.18 30.96
N CYS A 153 28.89 -7.74 32.16
CA CYS A 153 27.90 -8.57 32.85
C CYS A 153 26.58 -7.82 33.13
N ALA A 154 26.63 -6.52 33.43
CA ALA A 154 25.44 -5.69 33.65
C ALA A 154 24.80 -5.20 32.34
N PHE A 155 25.60 -4.96 31.31
CA PHE A 155 25.13 -4.50 29.99
C PHE A 155 24.14 -5.48 29.36
N VAL A 156 24.42 -6.79 29.40
CA VAL A 156 23.58 -7.82 28.76
C VAL A 156 22.17 -7.88 29.37
N PRO A 157 21.98 -7.98 30.70
CA PRO A 157 20.67 -7.85 31.35
C PRO A 157 19.95 -6.55 31.01
N GLY A 158 20.64 -5.40 31.05
CA GLY A 158 20.07 -4.10 30.69
C GLY A 158 19.54 -4.07 29.24
N MET A 159 20.29 -4.65 28.31
CA MET A 159 19.87 -4.80 26.91
C MET A 159 18.66 -5.72 26.76
N LEU A 160 18.62 -6.86 27.47
CA LEU A 160 17.51 -7.82 27.41
C LEU A 160 16.22 -7.22 27.97
N ILE A 161 16.31 -6.57 29.13
CA ILE A 161 15.18 -5.85 29.75
C ILE A 161 14.69 -4.76 28.81
N GLY A 162 15.59 -3.91 28.29
CA GLY A 162 15.18 -2.85 27.39
C GLY A 162 14.63 -3.36 26.05
N LYS A 163 15.12 -4.48 25.51
CA LYS A 163 14.50 -5.16 24.35
C LYS A 163 13.07 -5.63 24.64
N TRP A 164 12.84 -6.16 25.84
CA TRP A 164 11.50 -6.55 26.28
C TRP A 164 10.58 -5.33 26.36
N PHE A 165 11.04 -4.20 26.91
CA PHE A 165 10.30 -2.94 26.94
C PHE A 165 10.00 -2.39 25.54
N ASP A 166 11.01 -2.35 24.66
CA ASP A 166 10.87 -1.88 23.28
C ASP A 166 9.86 -2.71 22.48
N SER A 167 9.75 -4.02 22.77
CA SER A 167 8.86 -4.94 22.05
C SER A 167 7.37 -4.60 22.18
N TYR A 168 6.97 -3.88 23.22
CA TYR A 168 5.58 -3.43 23.39
C TYR A 168 5.43 -1.91 23.26
N ARG A 169 6.45 -1.11 23.61
CA ARG A 169 6.36 0.37 23.54
C ARG A 169 6.42 0.91 22.12
N ARG A 170 7.06 0.19 21.20
CA ARG A 170 7.37 0.65 19.84
C ARG A 170 6.58 -0.05 18.74
N VAL A 171 5.53 -0.78 19.12
CA VAL A 171 4.76 -1.60 18.19
C VAL A 171 3.29 -1.17 18.22
N SER A 172 2.76 -0.79 17.06
CA SER A 172 1.33 -0.60 16.82
C SER A 172 0.72 -1.90 16.31
N VAL A 173 -0.41 -2.32 16.88
CA VAL A 173 -1.09 -3.55 16.49
C VAL A 173 -2.27 -3.18 15.59
N LEU A 174 -2.22 -3.58 14.32
CA LEU A 174 -3.30 -3.40 13.35
C LEU A 174 -4.05 -4.73 13.19
N TYR A 175 -5.32 -4.73 13.57
CA TYR A 175 -6.17 -5.92 13.50
C TYR A 175 -7.22 -5.76 12.39
N TYR A 176 -7.28 -6.74 11.50
CA TYR A 176 -8.25 -6.79 10.41
C TYR A 176 -9.24 -7.92 10.64
N ASP A 177 -10.52 -7.60 10.79
CA ASP A 177 -11.60 -8.56 10.68
C ASP A 177 -12.26 -8.37 9.32
N LEU A 178 -11.94 -9.24 8.37
CA LEU A 178 -12.39 -9.11 6.98
C LEU A 178 -13.69 -9.89 6.81
N GLU A 179 -14.73 -9.21 6.35
CA GLU A 179 -15.92 -9.87 5.84
C GLU A 179 -15.59 -10.68 4.58
N LYS A 180 -16.45 -11.65 4.22
CA LYS A 180 -16.21 -12.58 3.11
C LYS A 180 -15.86 -11.87 1.79
N ASP A 181 -16.54 -10.77 1.50
CA ASP A 181 -16.35 -10.02 0.26
C ASP A 181 -15.01 -9.26 0.25
N ALA A 182 -14.63 -8.68 1.39
CA ALA A 182 -13.34 -8.02 1.58
C ALA A 182 -12.18 -9.03 1.59
N GLU A 183 -12.36 -10.18 2.23
CA GLU A 183 -11.39 -11.29 2.24
C GLU A 183 -11.13 -11.81 0.81
N ALA A 184 -12.20 -12.01 0.03
CA ALA A 184 -12.09 -12.44 -1.36
C ALA A 184 -11.41 -11.37 -2.24
N ALA A 185 -11.76 -10.09 -2.08
CA ALA A 185 -11.14 -8.99 -2.82
C ALA A 185 -9.65 -8.85 -2.51
N TYR A 186 -9.29 -8.89 -1.23
CA TYR A 186 -7.90 -8.86 -0.81
C TYR A 186 -7.14 -10.11 -1.26
N GLY A 187 -7.79 -11.28 -1.29
CA GLY A 187 -7.21 -12.51 -1.85
C GLY A 187 -6.86 -12.39 -3.32
N ARG A 188 -7.71 -11.73 -4.12
CA ARG A 188 -7.40 -11.43 -5.52
C ARG A 188 -6.21 -10.49 -5.66
N LEU A 189 -6.09 -9.49 -4.79
CA LEU A 189 -4.93 -8.59 -4.76
C LEU A 189 -3.63 -9.36 -4.49
N VAL A 190 -3.63 -10.20 -3.46
CA VAL A 190 -2.46 -11.02 -3.10
C VAL A 190 -2.12 -11.99 -4.22
N GLY A 191 -3.09 -12.69 -4.81
CA GLY A 191 -2.85 -13.58 -5.94
C GLY A 191 -2.29 -12.87 -7.17
N ALA A 192 -2.81 -11.69 -7.50
CA ALA A 192 -2.27 -10.88 -8.60
C ALA A 192 -0.84 -10.40 -8.31
N PHE A 193 -0.53 -10.05 -7.06
CA PHE A 193 0.81 -9.67 -6.63
C PHE A 193 1.82 -10.82 -6.75
N GLU A 194 1.40 -12.06 -6.52
CA GLU A 194 2.26 -13.22 -6.73
C GLU A 194 2.66 -13.40 -8.19
N THR A 195 1.76 -13.10 -9.14
CA THR A 195 2.07 -13.07 -10.57
C THR A 195 3.16 -12.05 -10.88
N LEU A 196 3.09 -10.84 -10.30
CA LEU A 196 4.15 -9.82 -10.40
C LEU A 196 5.47 -10.31 -9.80
N THR A 197 5.39 -10.95 -8.63
CA THR A 197 6.55 -11.53 -7.95
C THR A 197 7.18 -12.66 -8.76
N GLY A 198 6.41 -13.37 -9.58
CA GLY A 198 6.89 -14.44 -10.46
C GLY A 198 7.64 -13.98 -11.73
N CYS A 199 7.80 -12.68 -11.97
CA CYS A 199 8.60 -12.15 -13.08
C CYS A 199 10.10 -12.29 -12.77
N ALA A 200 10.89 -12.69 -13.77
CA ALA A 200 12.35 -12.84 -13.63
C ALA A 200 13.04 -11.48 -13.48
N GLY A 201 12.55 -10.47 -14.22
CA GLY A 201 12.98 -9.08 -14.13
C GLY A 201 11.94 -8.21 -13.44
N ARG A 202 12.36 -7.50 -12.40
CA ARG A 202 11.55 -6.53 -11.65
C ARG A 202 12.42 -5.33 -11.33
N TRP A 203 12.01 -4.15 -11.75
CA TRP A 203 12.78 -2.92 -11.53
C TRP A 203 11.91 -1.79 -11.00
N HIS A 204 12.51 -0.92 -10.20
CA HIS A 204 12.03 0.41 -9.90
C HIS A 204 12.70 1.38 -10.87
N VAL A 205 11.93 2.26 -11.47
CA VAL A 205 12.42 3.32 -12.35
C VAL A 205 12.55 4.60 -11.53
N ALA A 206 13.77 4.96 -11.19
CA ALA A 206 14.07 6.11 -10.34
C ALA A 206 14.02 7.43 -11.11
N ALA A 207 14.43 7.43 -12.38
CA ALA A 207 14.44 8.63 -13.21
C ALA A 207 14.26 8.30 -14.69
N GLY A 208 13.77 9.28 -15.46
CA GLY A 208 13.64 9.18 -16.91
C GLY A 208 13.91 10.51 -17.60
N GLY A 209 14.46 10.46 -18.81
CA GLY A 209 14.80 11.64 -19.61
C GLY A 209 14.63 11.38 -21.10
N LYS A 210 14.04 12.33 -21.83
CA LYS A 210 13.89 12.21 -23.29
C LYS A 210 15.22 12.49 -23.98
N ILE A 211 15.57 11.66 -24.97
CA ILE A 211 16.80 11.84 -25.74
C ILE A 211 16.51 12.71 -26.95
N GLU A 212 16.94 13.97 -26.89
CA GLU A 212 16.73 14.95 -27.98
C GLU A 212 17.97 15.11 -28.87
N ASN A 213 19.16 14.84 -28.33
CA ASN A 213 20.43 15.06 -29.00
C ASN A 213 20.86 13.83 -29.83
N LEU A 214 21.27 14.04 -31.09
CA LEU A 214 21.72 12.95 -31.99
C LEU A 214 22.89 12.14 -31.44
N THR A 215 23.84 12.81 -30.77
CA THR A 215 25.00 12.15 -30.14
C THR A 215 24.55 11.23 -29.01
N ALA A 216 23.62 11.68 -28.17
CA ALA A 216 23.05 10.88 -27.09
C ALA A 216 22.22 9.72 -27.64
N TRP A 217 21.45 9.95 -28.72
CA TRP A 217 20.70 8.90 -29.43
C TRP A 217 21.60 7.78 -29.94
N LYS A 218 22.74 8.12 -30.58
CA LYS A 218 23.73 7.14 -31.04
C LYS A 218 24.44 6.38 -29.92
N ARG A 219 24.69 7.03 -28.78
CA ARG A 219 25.31 6.39 -27.61
C ARG A 219 24.35 5.45 -26.88
N ASN A 220 23.06 5.73 -26.96
CA ASN A 220 22.01 4.94 -26.32
C ASN A 220 21.29 4.00 -27.32
N ALA A 221 22.02 3.46 -28.30
CA ALA A 221 21.53 2.45 -29.24
C ALA A 221 20.22 2.82 -29.99
N GLY A 222 19.97 4.13 -30.15
CA GLY A 222 18.79 4.66 -30.83
C GLY A 222 17.54 4.81 -29.95
N ALA A 223 17.68 4.75 -28.62
CA ALA A 223 16.58 4.96 -27.69
C ALA A 223 15.96 6.38 -27.82
N SER A 224 14.64 6.47 -27.64
CA SER A 224 13.92 7.75 -27.53
C SER A 224 13.92 8.32 -26.11
N MET A 225 14.12 7.47 -25.11
CA MET A 225 14.11 7.81 -23.69
C MET A 225 15.20 7.04 -22.95
N LEU A 226 15.94 7.74 -22.10
CA LEU A 226 16.87 7.16 -21.15
C LEU A 226 16.16 6.95 -19.81
N VAL A 227 16.42 5.81 -19.16
CA VAL A 227 15.75 5.41 -17.92
C VAL A 227 16.79 4.92 -16.93
N ASP A 228 16.78 5.44 -15.69
CA ASP A 228 17.54 4.87 -14.58
C ASP A 228 16.67 3.81 -13.87
N LYS A 229 16.95 2.53 -14.16
CA LYS A 229 16.23 1.39 -13.59
C LYS A 229 17.10 0.66 -12.58
N LYS A 230 16.54 0.34 -11.41
CA LYS A 230 17.22 -0.40 -10.33
C LYS A 230 16.43 -1.65 -9.98
N PRO A 231 17.07 -2.83 -9.80
CA PRO A 231 16.36 -4.03 -9.39
C PRO A 231 15.54 -3.78 -8.12
N THR A 232 14.28 -4.23 -8.12
CA THR A 232 13.40 -4.10 -6.94
C THR A 232 13.03 -5.47 -6.36
N THR A 233 12.67 -5.46 -5.09
CA THR A 233 12.22 -6.62 -4.34
C THR A 233 10.72 -6.50 -4.07
N LEU A 234 9.99 -7.54 -4.46
CA LEU A 234 8.59 -7.77 -4.12
C LEU A 234 8.53 -8.90 -3.10
N THR A 235 7.93 -8.65 -1.94
CA THR A 235 7.78 -9.66 -0.87
C THR A 235 6.44 -9.52 -0.18
N SER A 236 6.05 -10.50 0.64
CA SER A 236 4.99 -10.31 1.64
C SER A 236 5.64 -10.03 2.99
N SER A 237 5.56 -8.78 3.45
CA SER A 237 6.26 -8.35 4.68
C SER A 237 5.48 -7.28 5.43
N LEU A 238 5.78 -7.12 6.73
CA LEU A 238 5.18 -6.07 7.57
C LEU A 238 6.25 -5.06 8.00
N PRO A 239 5.86 -3.79 8.22
CA PRO A 239 6.74 -2.82 8.86
C PRO A 239 7.19 -3.30 10.25
N LYS A 240 8.44 -2.99 10.63
CA LYS A 240 9.02 -3.46 11.89
C LYS A 240 8.21 -3.02 13.13
N VAL A 241 7.60 -1.84 13.07
CA VAL A 241 6.78 -1.24 14.14
C VAL A 241 5.31 -1.61 14.05
N VAL A 242 4.88 -2.38 13.05
CA VAL A 242 3.49 -2.83 12.92
C VAL A 242 3.42 -4.33 13.18
N ARG A 243 2.41 -4.77 13.93
CA ARG A 243 2.03 -6.18 14.01
C ARG A 243 0.60 -6.32 13.52
N SER A 244 0.39 -7.24 12.59
CA SER A 244 -0.93 -7.52 12.05
C SER A 244 -1.19 -9.01 11.90
N ASN A 245 -2.47 -9.37 11.84
CA ASN A 245 -2.93 -10.74 11.57
C ASN A 245 -2.84 -11.07 10.08
N VAL A 246 -2.72 -10.06 9.22
CA VAL A 246 -2.51 -10.19 7.79
C VAL A 246 -1.07 -9.81 7.46
N THR A 247 -0.44 -10.52 6.53
CA THR A 247 0.88 -10.16 5.99
C THR A 247 0.71 -9.59 4.59
N PRO A 248 0.84 -8.27 4.40
CA PRO A 248 0.53 -7.63 3.14
C PRO A 248 1.63 -7.83 2.10
N PRO A 249 1.28 -7.76 0.81
CA PRO A 249 2.24 -7.50 -0.26
C PRO A 249 3.03 -6.22 -0.02
N SER A 250 4.30 -6.22 -0.36
CA SER A 250 5.19 -5.06 -0.22
C SER A 250 6.13 -4.90 -1.41
N ILE A 251 6.26 -3.66 -1.91
CA ILE A 251 7.15 -3.29 -3.02
C ILE A 251 8.18 -2.28 -2.52
N HIS A 252 9.46 -2.53 -2.81
CA HIS A 252 10.52 -1.55 -2.58
C HIS A 252 10.62 -0.58 -3.78
N VAL A 253 10.60 0.73 -3.53
CA VAL A 253 10.73 1.75 -4.58
C VAL A 253 11.69 2.83 -4.11
N GLY A 254 12.96 2.72 -4.53
CA GLY A 254 14.04 3.58 -4.03
C GLY A 254 14.18 3.53 -2.50
N ARG A 255 14.04 4.70 -1.85
CA ARG A 255 14.08 4.83 -0.38
C ARG A 255 12.79 4.39 0.31
N GLN A 256 11.70 4.23 -0.44
CA GLN A 256 10.38 3.97 0.07
C GLN A 256 10.01 2.49 -0.03
N VAL A 257 9.11 2.05 0.84
CA VAL A 257 8.50 0.71 0.77
C VAL A 257 6.99 0.87 0.89
N LEU A 258 6.26 0.39 -0.11
CA LEU A 258 4.80 0.37 -0.14
C LEU A 258 4.33 -0.95 0.44
N PHE A 259 3.43 -0.90 1.43
CA PHE A 259 2.77 -2.07 2.01
C PHE A 259 1.27 -1.99 1.67
N PHE A 260 0.77 -2.95 0.90
CA PHE A 260 -0.62 -3.00 0.44
C PHE A 260 -1.49 -3.69 1.50
N MET A 261 -1.92 -2.91 2.50
CA MET A 261 -2.81 -3.36 3.58
C MET A 261 -4.24 -3.60 3.04
N PRO A 262 -5.12 -4.31 3.75
CA PRO A 262 -6.49 -4.52 3.26
C PRO A 262 -7.30 -3.24 3.00
N ASP A 263 -7.04 -2.17 3.77
CA ASP A 263 -7.76 -0.89 3.75
C ASP A 263 -7.05 0.24 2.97
N LEU A 264 -5.72 0.24 3.01
CA LEU A 264 -4.87 1.32 2.45
C LEU A 264 -3.50 0.83 1.98
N VAL A 265 -2.74 1.69 1.32
CA VAL A 265 -1.32 1.51 1.07
C VAL A 265 -0.51 2.31 2.08
N LEU A 266 0.23 1.62 2.95
CA LEU A 266 1.12 2.24 3.91
C LEU A 266 2.48 2.47 3.25
N VAL A 267 2.94 3.72 3.21
CA VAL A 267 4.19 4.13 2.57
C VAL A 267 5.22 4.41 3.65
N LYS A 268 6.28 3.61 3.71
CA LYS A 268 7.39 3.81 4.64
C LYS A 268 8.53 4.53 3.95
N ASP A 269 9.00 5.61 4.54
CA ASP A 269 10.20 6.33 4.11
C ASP A 269 11.11 6.59 5.31
N GLY A 270 12.28 5.96 5.33
CA GLY A 270 13.21 6.06 6.46
C GLY A 270 12.57 5.73 7.81
N ASN A 271 12.38 6.76 8.64
CA ASN A 271 11.79 6.69 9.98
C ASN A 271 10.35 7.25 10.05
N ARG A 272 9.71 7.50 8.91
CA ARG A 272 8.36 8.05 8.81
C ARG A 272 7.45 7.12 8.01
N TYR A 273 6.16 7.25 8.26
CA TYR A 273 5.10 6.57 7.54
C TYR A 273 4.09 7.58 7.02
N GLY A 274 3.64 7.35 5.79
CA GLY A 274 2.47 7.93 5.15
C GLY A 274 1.45 6.85 4.83
N ALA A 275 0.23 7.24 4.49
CA ALA A 275 -0.83 6.33 4.07
C ALA A 275 -1.59 6.90 2.87
N VAL A 276 -1.94 6.04 1.94
CA VAL A 276 -2.75 6.38 0.76
C VAL A 276 -3.91 5.40 0.70
N GLY A 277 -5.14 5.90 0.84
CA GLY A 277 -6.35 5.09 0.68
C GLY A 277 -6.48 4.58 -0.76
N TYR A 278 -7.08 3.40 -0.95
CA TYR A 278 -7.28 2.84 -2.30
C TYR A 278 -8.16 3.71 -3.19
N ALA A 279 -9.04 4.54 -2.61
CA ALA A 279 -9.87 5.48 -3.36
C ALA A 279 -9.07 6.56 -4.10
N ASP A 280 -7.91 6.92 -3.55
CA ASP A 280 -7.02 7.98 -4.07
C ASP A 280 -5.81 7.41 -4.84
N LEU A 281 -5.59 6.10 -4.76
CA LEU A 281 -4.53 5.41 -5.50
C LEU A 281 -4.94 5.23 -6.96
N GLN A 282 -4.20 5.91 -7.84
CA GLN A 282 -4.32 5.77 -9.28
C GLN A 282 -3.25 4.82 -9.79
N THR A 283 -3.66 3.86 -10.62
CA THR A 283 -2.75 2.90 -11.26
C THR A 283 -2.86 3.00 -12.78
N GLN A 284 -1.72 3.03 -13.46
CA GLN A 284 -1.64 3.01 -14.91
C GLN A 284 -0.60 1.98 -15.33
N PHE A 285 -0.91 1.16 -16.32
CA PHE A 285 0.05 0.21 -16.87
C PHE A 285 0.08 0.29 -18.39
N ALA A 286 1.25 0.05 -18.96
CA ALA A 286 1.44 0.05 -20.40
C ALA A 286 2.61 -0.85 -20.80
N PRO A 287 2.56 -1.48 -21.98
CA PRO A 287 3.74 -2.12 -22.56
C PRO A 287 4.81 -1.07 -22.86
N SER A 288 6.07 -1.42 -22.60
CA SER A 288 7.24 -0.59 -22.88
C SER A 288 8.29 -1.41 -23.62
N ASN A 289 8.89 -0.83 -24.66
CA ASN A 289 10.00 -1.47 -25.38
C ASN A 289 11.32 -0.97 -24.80
N PHE A 290 12.13 -1.88 -24.29
CA PHE A 290 13.40 -1.56 -23.64
C PHE A 290 14.58 -2.21 -24.39
N ILE A 291 15.62 -1.43 -24.65
CA ILE A 291 16.85 -1.92 -25.28
C ILE A 291 17.74 -2.54 -24.20
N GLU A 292 17.80 -3.88 -24.16
CA GLU A 292 18.48 -4.60 -23.07
C GLU A 292 19.95 -4.84 -23.42
N THR A 293 20.83 -3.96 -22.95
CA THR A 293 22.28 -4.05 -23.13
C THR A 293 22.90 -5.16 -22.28
N GLY A 294 22.26 -5.50 -21.16
CA GLY A 294 22.70 -6.51 -20.21
C GLY A 294 22.19 -7.92 -20.54
N LYS A 295 21.98 -8.71 -19.49
CA LYS A 295 21.40 -10.06 -19.62
C LYS A 295 19.88 -9.94 -19.75
N VAL A 296 19.36 -10.46 -20.85
CA VAL A 296 17.90 -10.55 -21.08
C VAL A 296 17.26 -11.50 -20.05
N PRO A 297 16.18 -11.08 -19.37
CA PRO A 297 15.40 -11.98 -18.52
C PRO A 297 14.86 -13.16 -19.32
N SER A 298 14.84 -14.36 -18.72
CA SER A 298 14.42 -15.59 -19.41
C SER A 298 12.95 -15.60 -19.83
N ASP A 299 12.13 -14.70 -19.26
CA ASP A 299 10.70 -14.58 -19.50
C ASP A 299 10.32 -13.31 -20.29
N ALA A 300 11.32 -12.56 -20.76
CA ALA A 300 11.10 -11.38 -21.59
C ALA A 300 10.85 -11.77 -23.05
N GLU A 301 9.89 -11.11 -23.69
CA GLU A 301 9.65 -11.24 -25.13
C GLU A 301 10.59 -10.31 -25.90
N ILE A 302 11.41 -10.85 -26.80
CA ILE A 302 12.25 -10.05 -27.71
C ILE A 302 11.41 -9.69 -28.94
N VAL A 303 11.12 -8.40 -29.14
CA VAL A 303 10.27 -7.92 -30.24
C VAL A 303 11.06 -7.48 -31.46
N SER A 304 12.30 -7.06 -31.28
CA SER A 304 13.20 -6.67 -32.36
C SER A 304 14.66 -6.63 -31.89
N TYR A 305 15.57 -6.30 -32.80
CA TYR A 305 16.98 -6.04 -32.48
C TYR A 305 17.36 -4.66 -33.02
N THR A 306 18.17 -3.93 -32.27
CA THR A 306 18.83 -2.69 -32.69
C THR A 306 20.34 -2.89 -32.71
N TRP A 307 21.08 -1.95 -33.30
CA TRP A 307 22.54 -1.94 -33.24
C TRP A 307 23.00 -1.09 -32.06
N ALA A 308 24.12 -1.44 -31.43
CA ALA A 308 24.73 -0.64 -30.36
C ALA A 308 24.99 0.81 -30.79
N HIS A 309 25.38 0.98 -32.05
CA HIS A 309 25.53 2.27 -32.72
C HIS A 309 24.77 2.26 -34.05
N PRO A 310 23.49 2.65 -34.06
CA PRO A 310 22.70 2.67 -35.29
C PRO A 310 23.01 3.92 -36.13
N ASN A 311 22.95 3.76 -37.45
CA ASN A 311 22.92 4.88 -38.39
C ASN A 311 21.50 5.49 -38.44
N LYS A 312 21.33 6.64 -39.12
CA LYS A 312 20.02 7.33 -39.22
C LYS A 312 18.91 6.46 -39.85
N ASN A 313 19.28 5.41 -40.57
CA ASN A 313 18.35 4.49 -41.24
C ASN A 313 18.09 3.22 -40.42
N GLY A 314 18.63 3.12 -39.19
CA GLY A 314 18.47 1.97 -38.29
C GLY A 314 19.45 0.81 -38.52
N GLY A 315 20.31 0.88 -39.55
CA GLY A 315 21.35 -0.14 -39.81
C GLY A 315 22.63 0.09 -38.99
N PRO A 316 23.63 -0.81 -39.10
CA PRO A 316 24.88 -0.67 -38.34
C PRO A 316 25.72 0.51 -38.85
N ASP A 317 26.20 1.37 -37.95
CA ASP A 317 27.24 2.35 -38.26
C ASP A 317 28.62 1.65 -38.32
N LYS A 318 29.14 1.46 -39.53
CA LYS A 318 30.38 0.70 -39.82
C LYS A 318 31.66 1.38 -39.33
N ARG A 319 31.58 2.63 -38.83
CA ARG A 319 32.73 3.34 -38.26
C ARG A 319 33.13 2.81 -36.89
N PHE A 320 32.20 2.14 -36.20
CA PHE A 320 32.45 1.54 -34.90
C PHE A 320 32.93 0.10 -35.09
N LYS A 321 34.12 -0.19 -34.55
CA LYS A 321 34.75 -1.52 -34.65
C LYS A 321 33.97 -2.60 -33.90
N ASP A 322 33.37 -2.24 -32.77
CA ASP A 322 32.51 -3.12 -31.96
C ASP A 322 31.08 -2.56 -31.97
N ASN A 323 30.26 -3.07 -32.88
CA ASN A 323 28.87 -2.67 -33.05
C ASN A 323 27.99 -3.91 -33.10
N ARG A 324 27.75 -4.52 -31.93
CA ARG A 324 26.88 -5.70 -31.81
C ARG A 324 25.41 -5.35 -31.91
N GLN A 325 24.58 -6.34 -32.26
CA GLN A 325 23.14 -6.23 -32.12
C GLN A 325 22.73 -6.37 -30.65
N ILE A 326 21.73 -5.59 -30.25
CA ILE A 326 21.17 -5.52 -28.91
C ILE A 326 19.67 -5.83 -29.01
N PRO A 327 19.15 -6.79 -28.23
CA PRO A 327 17.74 -7.12 -28.23
C PRO A 327 16.90 -5.99 -27.66
N VAL A 328 15.75 -5.75 -28.30
CA VAL A 328 14.69 -4.89 -27.78
C VAL A 328 13.63 -5.80 -27.16
N CYS A 329 13.50 -5.73 -25.85
CA CYS A 329 12.57 -6.54 -25.07
C CYS A 329 11.29 -5.77 -24.80
N ARG A 330 10.15 -6.47 -24.81
CA ARG A 330 8.87 -5.94 -24.37
C ARG A 330 8.72 -6.19 -22.87
N TYR A 331 8.69 -5.11 -22.11
CA TYR A 331 8.39 -5.08 -20.68
C TYR A 331 7.01 -4.47 -20.44
N GLU A 332 6.55 -4.52 -19.19
CA GLU A 332 5.35 -3.83 -18.75
C GLU A 332 5.69 -2.84 -17.64
N ALA A 333 5.35 -1.58 -17.88
CA ALA A 333 5.49 -0.51 -16.90
C ALA A 333 4.19 -0.36 -16.12
N LEU A 334 4.30 -0.25 -14.79
CA LEU A 334 3.20 -0.02 -13.85
C LEU A 334 3.53 1.20 -12.99
N ARG A 335 2.67 2.21 -13.07
CA ARG A 335 2.77 3.46 -12.32
C ARG A 335 1.74 3.50 -11.20
N PHE A 336 2.18 3.91 -10.03
CA PHE A 336 1.35 4.26 -8.89
C PHE A 336 1.40 5.78 -8.69
N SER A 337 0.24 6.43 -8.63
CA SER A 337 0.18 7.85 -8.29
C SER A 337 -0.97 8.18 -7.35
N SER A 338 -0.84 9.23 -6.55
CA SER A 338 -1.93 9.76 -5.73
C SER A 338 -1.92 11.30 -5.74
N PRO A 339 -3.08 11.95 -5.51
CA PRO A 339 -3.13 13.40 -5.28
C PRO A 339 -2.29 13.84 -4.08
N SER A 340 -2.15 12.97 -3.08
CA SER A 340 -1.34 13.19 -1.87
C SER A 340 0.17 13.11 -2.08
N GLY A 341 0.62 12.81 -3.31
CA GLY A 341 2.02 12.94 -3.70
C GLY A 341 2.77 11.64 -3.94
N LEU A 342 2.11 10.47 -3.89
CA LEU A 342 2.69 9.21 -4.36
C LEU A 342 2.90 9.32 -5.88
N ASN A 343 4.08 8.93 -6.36
CA ASN A 343 4.39 8.87 -7.79
C ASN A 343 5.58 7.93 -8.03
N GLU A 344 5.29 6.64 -8.17
CA GLU A 344 6.30 5.59 -8.33
C GLU A 344 6.07 4.82 -9.62
N LEU A 345 7.16 4.40 -10.26
CA LEU A 345 7.14 3.61 -11.50
C LEU A 345 7.95 2.33 -11.30
N VAL A 346 7.32 1.19 -11.60
CA VAL A 346 7.97 -0.12 -11.59
C VAL A 346 7.80 -0.78 -12.95
N GLU A 347 8.76 -1.61 -13.34
CA GLU A 347 8.75 -2.36 -14.58
C GLU A 347 8.91 -3.86 -14.32
N PHE A 348 8.21 -4.66 -15.13
CA PHE A 348 8.23 -6.12 -15.09
C PHE A 348 8.65 -6.68 -16.44
N SER A 349 9.40 -7.79 -16.43
CA SER A 349 9.88 -8.43 -17.66
C SER A 349 8.78 -9.09 -18.50
N LYS A 350 7.65 -9.48 -17.88
CA LYS A 350 6.48 -10.04 -18.55
C LYS A 350 5.42 -8.98 -18.82
N THR A 351 4.62 -9.21 -19.86
CA THR A 351 3.45 -8.39 -20.20
C THR A 351 2.15 -8.99 -19.69
N ASN A 352 1.12 -8.16 -19.55
CA ASN A 352 -0.23 -8.53 -19.10
C ASN A 352 -0.28 -9.09 -17.67
N VAL A 353 0.69 -8.75 -16.82
CA VAL A 353 0.77 -9.20 -15.43
C VAL A 353 0.22 -8.17 -14.44
N SER A 354 0.23 -6.89 -14.83
CA SER A 354 -0.18 -5.75 -14.00
C SER A 354 -1.69 -5.52 -14.01
N GLN A 355 -2.39 -5.91 -15.09
CA GLN A 355 -3.83 -5.68 -15.21
C GLN A 355 -4.64 -6.32 -14.05
N PRO A 356 -4.46 -7.61 -13.69
CA PRO A 356 -5.21 -8.20 -12.58
C PRO A 356 -4.93 -7.50 -11.24
N PHE A 357 -3.72 -6.99 -11.05
CA PHE A 357 -3.34 -6.27 -9.84
C PHE A 357 -4.04 -4.90 -9.74
N CYS A 358 -4.04 -4.12 -10.81
CA CYS A 358 -4.76 -2.84 -10.91
C CYS A 358 -6.28 -3.02 -10.72
N GLN A 359 -6.85 -4.10 -11.29
CA GLN A 359 -8.26 -4.43 -11.11
C GLN A 359 -8.59 -4.79 -9.66
N ALA A 360 -7.73 -5.56 -8.99
CA ALA A 360 -7.91 -5.90 -7.58
C ALA A 360 -7.83 -4.66 -6.66
N LEU A 361 -6.90 -3.74 -6.92
CA LEU A 361 -6.82 -2.45 -6.22
C LEU A 361 -8.09 -1.61 -6.40
N SER A 362 -8.59 -1.54 -7.64
CA SER A 362 -9.83 -0.82 -7.96
C SER A 362 -11.06 -1.43 -7.28
N ALA A 363 -11.11 -2.76 -7.17
CA ALA A 363 -12.19 -3.45 -6.46
C ALA A 363 -12.18 -3.15 -4.95
N LEU A 364 -11.01 -3.10 -4.31
CA LEU A 364 -10.89 -2.67 -2.92
C LEU A 364 -11.31 -1.21 -2.73
N ALA A 365 -10.92 -0.33 -3.65
CA ALA A 365 -11.35 1.08 -3.64
C ALA A 365 -12.88 1.22 -3.69
N GLN A 366 -13.56 0.41 -4.51
CA GLN A 366 -15.02 0.41 -4.62
C GLN A 366 -15.70 -0.10 -3.35
N LEU A 367 -15.17 -1.17 -2.74
CA LEU A 367 -15.69 -1.72 -1.50
C LEU A 367 -15.66 -0.67 -0.37
N HIS A 368 -14.54 0.02 -0.17
CA HIS A 368 -14.44 1.02 0.91
C HIS A 368 -15.36 2.23 0.68
N ARG A 369 -15.48 2.71 -0.57
CA ARG A 369 -16.45 3.79 -0.89
C ARG A 369 -17.90 3.39 -0.61
N SER A 370 -18.25 2.12 -0.80
CA SER A 370 -19.61 1.64 -0.55
C SER A 370 -19.95 1.58 0.94
N SER A 371 -18.99 1.18 1.78
CA SER A 371 -19.12 1.17 3.23
C SER A 371 -19.31 2.58 3.80
N ASP A 372 -18.52 3.56 3.36
CA ASP A 372 -18.64 4.95 3.81
C ASP A 372 -20.00 5.56 3.45
N ARG A 373 -20.53 5.25 2.26
CA ARG A 373 -21.85 5.72 1.84
C ARG A 373 -22.97 5.14 2.68
N GLN A 374 -22.92 3.86 3.04
CA GLN A 374 -23.93 3.23 3.91
C GLN A 374 -23.93 3.86 5.31
N PHE A 375 -22.75 4.18 5.86
CA PHE A 375 -22.64 4.87 7.15
C PHE A 375 -23.21 6.29 7.13
N ILE A 376 -23.03 7.03 6.02
CA ILE A 376 -23.60 8.38 5.87
C ILE A 376 -25.12 8.31 5.74
N THR A 377 -25.67 7.39 4.92
CA THR A 377 -27.12 7.24 4.73
C THR A 377 -27.84 6.81 6.01
N LEU A 378 -27.23 5.94 6.82
CA LEU A 378 -27.80 5.56 8.13
C LEU A 378 -27.75 6.70 9.15
N ARG A 379 -26.73 7.58 9.09
CA ARG A 379 -26.66 8.78 9.94
C ARG A 379 -27.72 9.82 9.57
N THR A 380 -27.96 10.06 8.29
CA THR A 380 -29.01 11.00 7.84
C THR A 380 -30.41 10.48 8.10
N LEU A 381 -30.65 9.17 8.06
CA LEU A 381 -31.95 8.59 8.45
C LEU A 381 -32.16 8.52 9.97
N GLY A 382 -31.09 8.62 10.76
CA GLY A 382 -31.14 8.56 12.24
C GLY A 382 -31.18 9.92 12.95
N SER A 383 -31.03 11.04 12.22
CA SER A 383 -31.02 12.39 12.80
C SER A 383 -32.36 13.13 12.75
N ASP A 384 -33.34 12.63 11.98
CA ASP A 384 -34.65 13.25 11.82
C ASP A 384 -35.72 12.43 12.55
N GLY A 385 -35.81 12.60 13.88
CA GLY A 385 -36.72 11.75 14.66
C GLY A 385 -36.99 12.15 16.10
N TRP A 386 -37.05 13.44 16.44
CA TRP A 386 -37.74 13.93 17.64
C TRP A 386 -38.37 15.30 17.35
N GLY A 387 -39.62 15.29 16.91
CA GLY A 387 -40.44 16.49 16.71
C GLY A 387 -41.92 16.14 16.87
N TRP A 388 -42.45 16.45 18.05
CA TRP A 388 -43.87 16.40 18.40
C TRP A 388 -44.65 17.41 17.56
N ALA A 389 -45.81 17.02 17.02
CA ALA A 389 -46.93 17.91 16.76
C ALA A 389 -48.24 17.11 16.72
N GLN A 390 -49.17 17.53 17.56
CA GLN A 390 -50.48 16.94 17.80
C GLN A 390 -51.45 17.21 16.65
N SER A 391 -52.37 16.27 16.37
CA SER A 391 -53.76 16.61 16.04
C SER A 391 -54.73 15.43 16.29
N VAL A 392 -55.51 15.60 17.35
CA VAL A 392 -56.93 15.26 17.58
C VAL A 392 -57.62 14.33 16.56
N SER A 393 -58.17 13.21 17.07
CA SER A 393 -59.41 12.56 16.58
C SER A 393 -60.57 13.05 17.49
N PRO A 394 -61.85 13.15 17.05
CA PRO A 394 -62.64 12.00 16.57
C PRO A 394 -63.78 12.30 15.55
N GLY A 395 -64.41 11.25 14.99
CA GLY A 395 -65.79 11.34 14.49
C GLY A 395 -66.13 10.51 13.25
N GLN A 396 -67.05 9.54 13.41
CA GLN A 396 -67.68 8.70 12.39
C GLN A 396 -68.54 9.50 11.38
N GLN A 397 -68.63 9.03 10.13
CA GLN A 397 -69.88 8.75 9.38
C GLN A 397 -69.59 8.17 7.97
N THR A 398 -70.13 7.00 7.68
CA THR A 398 -70.43 6.46 6.32
C THR A 398 -71.84 6.94 5.89
N PRO A 399 -72.39 6.74 4.65
CA PRO A 399 -71.91 5.95 3.49
C PRO A 399 -72.12 6.58 2.08
N SER A 400 -71.71 5.86 1.04
CA SER A 400 -72.51 5.51 -0.18
C SER A 400 -72.01 5.92 -1.59
N HIS A 401 -72.08 4.89 -2.47
CA HIS A 401 -72.28 4.84 -3.93
C HIS A 401 -71.26 5.38 -4.95
N GLY A 402 -70.88 4.51 -5.90
CA GLY A 402 -70.57 4.90 -7.28
C GLY A 402 -69.53 4.04 -8.03
N ILE A 403 -69.93 2.91 -8.61
CA ILE A 403 -69.27 2.27 -9.77
C ILE A 403 -69.87 2.91 -11.04
N PRO A 404 -69.07 3.30 -12.07
CA PRO A 404 -68.97 2.53 -13.34
C PRO A 404 -67.58 2.62 -14.02
N SER A 405 -66.97 1.52 -14.46
CA SER A 405 -67.05 0.83 -15.77
C SER A 405 -66.13 1.37 -16.90
N LEU A 406 -65.20 0.51 -17.31
CA LEU A 406 -64.74 0.15 -18.68
C LEU A 406 -64.75 1.18 -19.84
N SER A 407 -63.58 1.34 -20.48
CA SER A 407 -63.38 1.35 -21.95
C SER A 407 -61.86 1.20 -22.24
N ARG A 408 -61.36 0.09 -22.84
CA ARG A 408 -60.97 -0.08 -24.27
C ARG A 408 -60.60 1.24 -24.96
N SER A 409 -59.49 1.43 -25.69
CA SER A 409 -58.72 0.61 -26.64
C SER A 409 -57.43 1.41 -27.00
N ASN A 410 -56.30 0.83 -27.38
CA ASN A 410 -55.82 0.63 -28.77
C ASN A 410 -54.34 0.19 -28.63
N LEU A 411 -53.96 -1.04 -28.98
CA LEU A 411 -53.41 -1.46 -30.28
C LEU A 411 -52.13 -0.73 -30.71
N LEU A 412 -51.04 -1.50 -30.73
CA LEU A 412 -49.75 -1.30 -31.41
C LEU A 412 -49.92 -0.99 -32.91
N PRO A 413 -48.86 -0.49 -33.58
CA PRO A 413 -48.09 -1.43 -34.41
C PRO A 413 -46.56 -1.29 -34.35
N HIS A 414 -45.90 -2.43 -34.61
CA HIS A 414 -44.50 -2.64 -34.94
C HIS A 414 -44.12 -2.04 -36.31
N GLU A 415 -42.84 -1.62 -36.44
CA GLU A 415 -41.98 -1.41 -37.64
C GLU A 415 -41.11 -0.14 -37.40
N GLN A 416 -39.78 -0.02 -37.58
CA GLN A 416 -38.80 -0.69 -38.43
C GLN A 416 -37.38 -0.68 -37.83
N LEU A 417 -36.57 -1.60 -38.38
CA LEU A 417 -35.14 -1.78 -38.22
C LEU A 417 -34.26 -0.62 -38.75
N ALA A 418 -33.11 -0.46 -38.08
CA ALA A 418 -31.78 -0.15 -38.64
C ALA A 418 -31.57 1.10 -39.50
N ARG A 419 -30.88 2.09 -38.93
CA ARG A 419 -29.89 2.97 -39.62
C ARG A 419 -29.24 3.89 -38.59
N TYR A 420 -28.05 3.56 -38.10
CA TYR A 420 -27.10 4.55 -37.56
C TYR A 420 -25.68 3.97 -37.53
N GLN A 421 -25.13 3.78 -38.73
CA GLN A 421 -23.68 3.71 -38.95
C GLN A 421 -23.36 4.51 -40.23
N ARG A 422 -22.34 5.35 -40.13
CA ARG A 422 -21.74 6.28 -41.12
C ARG A 422 -22.37 7.67 -41.23
N ALA A 423 -21.72 8.63 -40.57
CA ALA A 423 -21.36 9.92 -41.17
C ALA A 423 -20.35 10.66 -40.26
N SER A 424 -19.05 10.49 -40.52
CA SER A 424 -18.04 11.56 -40.41
C SER A 424 -16.64 11.01 -40.70
N SER A 425 -16.38 10.77 -41.98
CA SER A 425 -15.02 10.87 -42.51
C SER A 425 -14.90 12.22 -43.19
N GLN A 426 -14.03 13.10 -42.70
CA GLN A 426 -13.31 14.08 -43.50
C GLN A 426 -12.20 14.64 -42.62
N ASP A 427 -11.00 14.13 -42.84
CA ASP A 427 -9.75 14.89 -42.95
C ASP A 427 -8.60 13.88 -42.93
N GLU A 428 -8.04 13.57 -44.10
CA GLU A 428 -6.58 13.59 -44.25
C GLU A 428 -6.14 13.46 -45.70
N ILE A 429 -5.20 14.34 -46.01
CA ILE A 429 -4.59 14.65 -47.29
C ILE A 429 -3.33 13.79 -47.50
N CYS A 430 -3.17 13.33 -48.75
CA CYS A 430 -1.95 12.97 -49.49
C CYS A 430 -0.65 12.60 -48.74
N VAL A 431 -0.09 11.41 -49.05
CA VAL A 431 1.29 11.25 -49.58
C VAL A 431 1.39 10.04 -50.54
N HIS A 432 2.08 10.29 -51.65
CA HIS A 432 2.44 9.45 -52.80
C HIS A 432 2.87 7.99 -52.60
N LYS A 433 2.48 7.16 -53.58
CA LYS A 433 3.13 5.88 -53.96
C LYS A 433 3.69 6.00 -55.38
N ARG A 434 5.01 6.15 -55.54
CA ARG A 434 5.70 5.99 -56.84
C ARG A 434 5.84 4.50 -57.14
N ARG A 435 5.26 4.04 -58.25
CA ARG A 435 5.70 2.86 -59.00
C ARG A 435 6.61 3.33 -60.12
N GLY A 436 7.78 2.71 -60.26
CA GLY A 436 8.60 2.80 -61.46
C GLY A 436 8.40 1.54 -62.30
N TRP A 437 8.38 1.69 -63.63
CA TRP A 437 8.68 0.69 -64.66
C TRP A 437 9.01 1.43 -65.97
N HIS A 438 9.97 0.86 -66.74
CA HIS A 438 10.58 1.29 -68.01
C HIS A 438 11.62 2.42 -67.88
N GLU A 439 12.90 2.26 -68.26
CA GLU A 439 13.52 1.49 -69.36
C GLU A 439 14.64 0.52 -68.93
#